data_AF-A0A9D1F658-F1
#
_entry.id   AF-A0A9D1F658-F1
#
_cell.length_a   1.000
_cell.length_b   1.000
_cell.length_c   1.000
_cell.angle_alpha   90.00
_cell.angle_beta   90.00
_cell.angle_gamma   90.00
#
_symmetry.space_group_name_H-M   'P 1'
#
loop_
_entity.id
_entity.type
_entity.pdbx_description
1 polymer ?
#
loop_
_entity_poly.entity_id
_entity_poly.type
_entity_poly.pdbx_seq_one_letter_code
_entity_poly.pdbx_strand_id
1 'polypeptide(L)'
;MAIKTIDAGMLQKMFLSGARRIEGKKEWINELNVFPVPDGDTGTNMSLTIMAAAKEVSQIAEPTMDNLAKAISMGALRGARGNSGVILSQLFRGFTKEIKEYSEINMSVMADAFARATETAYKAVMKPKEGTILTVARGMAEKIEEVAIDCDDLEEGLKEVLEYGDYVLSQTPELLPVLKQAGVVDSGGQGLMEVLKGCYDCLIGKESDTDVTITAGAGPASVSGSGASSENIDTADIKFGYCTEFIVMLEKAFNEDTEHEFKEYLASIGDSIVCVWLDDIVKVHVHTNDPGLAIQKGLSYGSLTSMKIDNMREEHHEKVIKDAQKVAAMQLEEEQEKARKAQPRKENGFISVSVGEGMNEIFKGLGVDYIIEGGQTMNPSTEDMLNAIEHVNADTIYIFPNNKNIILAAQQAQSLTEDKEIIVIPSKTVPQGITALINFVPGQPSQENAKRMTEEMSNVKSGQVTYAVRDTMIDDKTIKEGNIMGIGDSGILSVGEDIAETTKSLIDALMDDDAELISIYYGADVSEEDAQTLADAVEEKYPDCDIELQSGGQPIYYYIVSVE
;
A
#
# COMPACT_ATOMS: atom_id res chain seq x y z
N MET A 1 18.72 27.40 15.16
CA MET A 1 18.85 28.83 14.77
C MET A 1 17.42 29.30 14.63
N ALA A 2 17.00 30.38 15.29
CA ALA A 2 15.57 30.73 15.34
C ALA A 2 15.00 30.95 13.93
N ILE A 3 13.92 30.27 13.58
CA ILE A 3 13.28 30.34 12.27
C ILE A 3 12.21 31.43 12.35
N LYS A 4 12.53 32.63 11.85
CA LYS A 4 11.63 33.79 11.99
C LYS A 4 10.57 33.90 10.90
N THR A 5 10.86 33.40 9.71
CA THR A 5 9.96 33.45 8.57
C THR A 5 10.02 32.17 7.74
N ILE A 6 8.92 31.87 7.05
CA ILE A 6 8.79 30.81 6.03
C ILE A 6 8.55 31.50 4.69
N ASP A 7 9.42 31.25 3.72
CA ASP A 7 9.23 31.67 2.33
C ASP A 7 8.38 30.67 1.54
N ALA A 8 8.06 31.00 0.28
CA ALA A 8 7.24 30.16 -0.57
C ALA A 8 7.90 28.80 -0.87
N GLY A 9 9.22 28.75 -1.04
CA GLY A 9 9.95 27.51 -1.31
C GLY A 9 9.92 26.54 -0.12
N MET A 10 10.09 27.06 1.09
CA MET A 10 9.95 26.26 2.31
C MET A 10 8.50 25.80 2.51
N LEU A 11 7.51 26.67 2.31
CA LEU A 11 6.09 26.30 2.42
C LEU A 11 5.72 25.18 1.44
N GLN A 12 6.23 25.25 0.19
CA GLN A 12 6.03 24.20 -0.80
C GLN A 12 6.53 22.84 -0.28
N LYS A 13 7.75 22.79 0.27
CA LYS A 13 8.33 21.55 0.82
C LYS A 13 7.54 21.04 2.02
N MET A 14 7.18 21.92 2.94
CA MET A 14 6.36 21.59 4.11
C MET A 14 5.03 20.96 3.69
N PHE A 15 4.33 21.55 2.73
CA PHE A 15 3.05 21.04 2.23
C PHE A 15 3.19 19.63 1.61
N LEU A 16 4.23 19.42 0.79
CA LEU A 16 4.49 18.11 0.19
C LEU A 16 4.85 17.07 1.26
N SER A 17 5.57 17.46 2.31
CA SER A 17 5.88 16.59 3.46
C SER A 17 4.63 16.18 4.23
N GLY A 18 3.74 17.15 4.52
CA GLY A 18 2.43 16.87 5.13
C GLY A 18 1.58 15.89 4.31
N ALA A 19 1.60 16.03 2.98
CA ALA A 19 0.90 15.12 2.06
C ALA A 19 1.46 13.70 2.12
N ARG A 20 2.79 13.53 2.09
CA ARG A 20 3.42 12.20 2.23
C ARG A 20 3.11 11.56 3.57
N ARG A 21 3.11 12.34 4.65
CA ARG A 21 2.88 11.82 6.00
C ARG A 21 1.47 11.26 6.17
N ILE A 22 0.43 11.97 5.72
CA ILE A 22 -0.93 11.44 5.82
C ILE A 22 -1.14 10.23 4.90
N GLU A 23 -0.52 10.20 3.71
CA GLU A 23 -0.57 9.02 2.84
C GLU A 23 0.03 7.79 3.54
N GLY A 24 1.17 7.93 4.21
CA GLY A 24 1.80 6.86 4.99
C GLY A 24 1.04 6.46 6.27
N LYS A 25 0.07 7.27 6.71
CA LYS A 25 -0.74 7.05 7.92
C LYS A 25 -2.21 6.76 7.63
N LYS A 26 -2.62 6.71 6.37
CA LYS A 26 -4.04 6.64 5.98
C LYS A 26 -4.79 5.45 6.57
N GLU A 27 -4.17 4.27 6.62
CA GLU A 27 -4.84 3.06 7.15
C GLU A 27 -5.05 3.15 8.66
N TRP A 28 -4.06 3.65 9.40
CA TRP A 28 -4.23 3.92 10.82
C TRP A 28 -5.34 4.96 11.08
N ILE A 29 -5.42 6.01 10.26
CA ILE A 29 -6.51 7.01 10.38
C ILE A 29 -7.87 6.38 10.03
N ASN A 30 -7.91 5.47 9.06
CA ASN A 30 -9.11 4.72 8.69
C ASN A 30 -9.61 3.86 9.86
N GLU A 31 -8.72 3.24 10.64
CA GLU A 31 -9.06 2.44 11.83
C GLU A 31 -9.75 3.27 12.94
N LEU A 32 -9.47 4.58 13.01
CA LEU A 32 -10.10 5.48 13.98
C LEU A 32 -11.50 5.97 13.56
N ASN A 33 -11.89 5.74 12.31
CA ASN A 33 -13.10 6.33 11.75
C ASN A 33 -14.36 5.61 12.22
N VAL A 34 -14.99 6.16 13.26
CA VAL A 34 -16.24 5.66 13.83
C VAL A 34 -17.38 6.70 13.80
N PHE A 35 -17.14 7.90 13.28
CA PHE A 35 -18.10 9.01 13.24
C PHE A 35 -17.98 9.84 11.96
N PRO A 36 -19.10 10.27 11.34
CA PRO A 36 -20.49 9.93 11.68
C PRO A 36 -20.90 8.51 11.27
N VAL A 37 -20.15 7.90 10.35
CA VAL A 37 -20.36 6.56 9.84
C VAL A 37 -19.03 5.79 10.00
N PRO A 38 -19.04 4.57 10.56
CA PRO A 38 -17.84 3.75 10.71
C PRO A 38 -17.46 3.04 9.40
N ASP A 39 -17.38 3.80 8.29
CA ASP A 39 -17.04 3.27 6.96
C ASP A 39 -15.53 3.12 6.75
N GLY A 40 -14.70 3.56 7.69
CA GLY A 40 -13.25 3.39 7.66
C GLY A 40 -12.57 4.09 6.49
N ASP A 41 -13.11 5.20 5.97
CA ASP A 41 -12.58 5.85 4.76
C ASP A 41 -11.89 7.21 4.99
N THR A 42 -11.91 7.73 6.24
CA THR A 42 -11.47 9.10 6.53
C THR A 42 -10.03 9.38 6.12
N GLY A 43 -9.10 8.47 6.42
CA GLY A 43 -7.70 8.58 6.04
C GLY A 43 -7.52 8.55 4.52
N THR A 44 -8.23 7.65 3.84
CA THR A 44 -8.25 7.58 2.37
C THR A 44 -8.77 8.88 1.75
N ASN A 45 -9.90 9.39 2.23
CA ASN A 45 -10.53 10.61 1.74
C ASN A 45 -9.65 11.85 1.92
N MET A 46 -9.06 12.02 3.11
CA MET A 46 -8.15 13.13 3.39
C MET A 46 -6.84 13.00 2.59
N SER A 47 -6.30 11.78 2.44
CA SER A 47 -5.08 11.58 1.66
C SER A 47 -5.31 11.89 0.17
N LEU A 48 -6.37 11.35 -0.45
CA LEU A 48 -6.71 11.67 -1.84
C LEU A 48 -6.87 13.18 -2.07
N THR A 49 -7.47 13.87 -1.11
CA THR A 49 -7.66 15.33 -1.14
C THR A 49 -6.33 16.08 -1.16
N ILE A 50 -5.44 15.80 -0.20
CA ILE A 50 -4.16 16.53 -0.12
C ILE A 50 -3.20 16.10 -1.24
N MET A 51 -3.25 14.85 -1.69
CA MET A 51 -2.40 14.36 -2.78
C MET A 51 -2.77 15.00 -4.12
N ALA A 52 -4.07 15.30 -4.35
CA ALA A 52 -4.49 16.08 -5.51
C ALA A 52 -3.90 17.50 -5.48
N ALA A 53 -3.90 18.16 -4.32
CA ALA A 53 -3.25 19.45 -4.14
C ALA A 53 -1.72 19.36 -4.30
N ALA A 54 -1.09 18.35 -3.71
CA ALA A 54 0.35 18.11 -3.77
C ALA A 54 0.83 17.91 -5.22
N LYS A 55 0.01 17.29 -6.07
CA LYS A 55 0.28 17.15 -7.50
C LYS A 55 0.34 18.52 -8.21
N GLU A 56 -0.57 19.44 -7.92
CA GLU A 56 -0.51 20.80 -8.49
C GLU A 56 0.69 21.58 -7.93
N VAL A 57 0.93 21.47 -6.62
CA VAL A 57 2.03 22.15 -5.92
C VAL A 57 3.41 21.69 -6.40
N SER A 58 3.60 20.41 -6.65
CA SER A 58 4.89 19.85 -7.10
C SER A 58 5.26 20.23 -8.53
N GLN A 59 4.30 20.69 -9.34
CA GLN A 59 4.55 21.17 -10.71
C GLN A 59 5.03 22.62 -10.77
N ILE A 60 5.03 23.34 -9.64
CA ILE A 60 5.47 24.74 -9.57
C ILE A 60 7.00 24.77 -9.44
N ALA A 61 7.68 25.18 -10.51
CA ALA A 61 9.14 25.32 -10.52
C ALA A 61 9.63 26.57 -9.76
N GLU A 62 8.88 27.67 -9.81
CA GLU A 62 9.19 28.94 -9.15
C GLU A 62 8.06 29.31 -8.18
N PRO A 63 8.12 28.85 -6.92
CA PRO A 63 7.03 29.05 -5.96
C PRO A 63 6.94 30.51 -5.51
N THR A 64 5.71 31.05 -5.51
CA THR A 64 5.31 32.31 -4.86
C THR A 64 4.11 32.02 -3.95
N MET A 65 3.87 32.85 -2.93
CA MET A 65 2.71 32.62 -2.06
C MET A 65 1.39 32.64 -2.84
N ASP A 66 1.24 33.49 -3.86
CA ASP A 66 0.04 33.54 -4.70
C ASP A 66 -0.16 32.27 -5.53
N ASN A 67 0.88 31.77 -6.21
CA ASN A 67 0.72 30.57 -7.05
C ASN A 67 0.55 29.29 -6.21
N LEU A 68 1.23 29.19 -5.06
CA LEU A 68 1.04 28.09 -4.11
C LEU A 68 -0.33 28.13 -3.49
N ALA A 69 -0.79 29.30 -3.03
CA ALA A 69 -2.14 29.46 -2.46
C ALA A 69 -3.22 28.99 -3.44
N LYS A 70 -3.08 29.35 -4.72
CA LYS A 70 -3.99 28.92 -5.80
C LYS A 70 -3.95 27.40 -6.01
N ALA A 71 -2.76 26.81 -6.15
CA ALA A 71 -2.60 25.38 -6.38
C ALA A 71 -3.09 24.53 -5.19
N ILE A 72 -2.76 24.93 -3.97
CA ILE A 72 -3.23 24.26 -2.75
C ILE A 72 -4.75 24.34 -2.67
N SER A 73 -5.34 25.53 -2.78
CA SER A 73 -6.78 25.71 -2.62
C SER A 73 -7.59 25.02 -3.72
N MET A 74 -7.20 25.18 -4.99
CA MET A 74 -7.96 24.60 -6.10
C MET A 74 -7.76 23.09 -6.19
N GLY A 75 -6.52 22.61 -6.08
CA GLY A 75 -6.21 21.19 -6.12
C GLY A 75 -6.88 20.42 -4.99
N ALA A 76 -6.87 20.96 -3.76
CA ALA A 76 -7.55 20.33 -2.63
C ALA A 76 -9.08 20.31 -2.84
N LEU A 77 -9.69 21.39 -3.29
CA LEU A 77 -11.15 21.44 -3.48
C LEU A 77 -11.63 20.50 -4.60
N ARG A 78 -10.90 20.43 -5.72
CA ARG A 78 -11.22 19.54 -6.84
C ARG A 78 -10.99 18.07 -6.47
N GLY A 79 -9.91 17.80 -5.73
CA GLY A 79 -9.57 16.48 -5.24
C GLY A 79 -10.35 16.03 -4.01
N ALA A 80 -11.12 16.92 -3.38
CA ALA A 80 -11.83 16.64 -2.14
C ALA A 80 -12.74 15.42 -2.28
N ARG A 81 -12.56 14.45 -1.37
CA ARG A 81 -13.37 13.24 -1.22
C ARG A 81 -13.92 13.16 0.19
N GLY A 82 -15.17 12.73 0.32
CA GLY A 82 -15.86 12.61 1.58
C GLY A 82 -16.04 13.93 2.33
N ASN A 83 -16.75 13.87 3.44
CA ASN A 83 -16.92 15.02 4.33
C ASN A 83 -15.56 15.50 4.89
N SER A 84 -14.71 14.56 5.33
CA SER A 84 -13.39 14.86 5.91
C SER A 84 -12.45 15.56 4.93
N GLY A 85 -12.36 15.07 3.68
CA GLY A 85 -11.56 15.70 2.64
C GLY A 85 -12.10 17.06 2.21
N VAL A 86 -13.43 17.23 2.11
CA VAL A 86 -13.97 18.58 1.83
C VAL A 86 -13.67 19.55 2.97
N ILE A 87 -13.81 19.16 4.24
CA ILE A 87 -13.44 20.04 5.37
C ILE A 87 -11.95 20.39 5.34
N LEU A 88 -11.07 19.42 5.10
CA LEU A 88 -9.63 19.66 4.95
C LEU A 88 -9.33 20.66 3.82
N SER A 89 -10.02 20.53 2.67
CA SER A 89 -9.88 21.50 1.58
C SER A 89 -10.28 22.92 1.99
N GLN A 90 -11.23 23.07 2.92
CA GLN A 90 -11.68 24.37 3.41
C GLN A 90 -10.73 24.98 4.44
N LEU A 91 -10.09 24.15 5.27
CA LEU A 91 -8.98 24.59 6.12
C LEU A 91 -7.86 25.16 5.25
N PHE A 92 -7.45 24.42 4.22
CA PHE A 92 -6.45 24.91 3.26
C PHE A 92 -6.89 26.16 2.52
N ARG A 93 -8.15 26.23 2.07
CA ARG A 93 -8.68 27.44 1.42
C ARG A 93 -8.65 28.65 2.33
N GLY A 94 -9.02 28.52 3.60
CA GLY A 94 -8.96 29.62 4.55
C GLY A 94 -7.53 30.04 4.86
N PHE A 95 -6.63 29.09 5.07
CA PHE A 95 -5.20 29.34 5.26
C PHE A 95 -4.60 30.11 4.08
N THR A 96 -4.82 29.60 2.87
CA THR A 96 -4.26 30.16 1.62
C THR A 96 -4.81 31.55 1.27
N LYS A 97 -6.03 31.87 1.70
CA LYS A 97 -6.60 33.22 1.55
C LYS A 97 -5.83 34.28 2.33
N GLU A 98 -5.19 33.92 3.45
CA GLU A 98 -4.41 34.85 4.26
C GLU A 98 -2.98 34.97 3.71
N ILE A 99 -2.28 33.85 3.54
CA ILE A 99 -0.85 33.87 3.20
C ILE A 99 -0.55 34.50 1.82
N LYS A 100 -1.49 34.47 0.88
CA LYS A 100 -1.30 34.98 -0.49
C LYS A 100 -1.02 36.48 -0.54
N GLU A 101 -1.39 37.22 0.50
CA GLU A 101 -1.19 38.67 0.61
C GLU A 101 0.25 39.02 1.07
N TYR A 102 1.06 38.02 1.42
CA TYR A 102 2.40 38.17 1.96
C TYR A 102 3.47 37.47 1.10
N SER A 103 4.71 37.93 1.18
CA SER A 103 5.86 37.26 0.54
C SER A 103 6.50 36.20 1.44
N GLU A 104 6.41 36.38 2.75
CA GLU A 104 6.94 35.50 3.79
C GLU A 104 5.95 35.43 4.95
N ILE A 105 5.89 34.28 5.63
CA ILE A 105 4.99 34.03 6.76
C ILE A 105 5.81 34.07 8.05
N ASN A 106 5.45 34.95 8.98
CA ASN A 106 5.95 34.97 10.36
C ASN A 106 4.89 34.42 11.33
N MET A 107 5.17 34.41 12.64
CA MET A 107 4.21 33.91 13.65
C MET A 107 2.86 34.63 13.63
N SER A 108 2.83 35.95 13.45
CA SER A 108 1.58 36.71 13.35
C SER A 108 0.75 36.32 12.12
N VAL A 109 1.38 36.26 10.94
CA VAL A 109 0.71 35.84 9.69
C VAL A 109 0.23 34.39 9.80
N MET A 110 1.00 33.53 10.46
CA MET A 110 0.61 32.15 10.71
C MET A 110 -0.63 32.06 11.60
N ALA A 111 -0.70 32.87 12.68
CA ALA A 111 -1.87 32.92 13.54
C ALA A 111 -3.12 33.38 12.79
N ASP A 112 -3.02 34.47 12.02
CA ASP A 112 -4.11 34.98 11.18
C ASP A 112 -4.59 33.92 10.17
N ALA A 113 -3.65 33.16 9.59
CA ALA A 113 -3.95 32.10 8.63
C ALA A 113 -4.69 30.92 9.27
N PHE A 114 -4.33 30.52 10.50
CA PHE A 114 -5.01 29.47 11.26
C PHE A 114 -6.43 29.91 11.68
N ALA A 115 -6.60 31.16 12.10
CA ALA A 115 -7.90 31.73 12.42
C ALA A 115 -8.82 31.72 11.18
N ARG A 116 -8.32 32.18 10.04
CA ARG A 116 -9.07 32.20 8.78
C ARG A 116 -9.38 30.80 8.24
N ALA A 117 -8.45 29.84 8.40
CA ALA A 117 -8.66 28.43 8.08
C ALA A 117 -9.86 27.88 8.85
N THR A 118 -9.87 28.08 10.16
CA THR A 118 -10.94 27.63 11.06
C THR A 118 -12.28 28.27 10.69
N GLU A 119 -12.33 29.60 10.52
CA GLU A 119 -13.56 30.31 10.13
C GLU A 119 -14.13 29.76 8.80
N THR A 120 -13.26 29.52 7.82
CA THR A 120 -13.66 29.00 6.50
C THR A 120 -14.22 27.59 6.59
N ALA A 121 -13.60 26.71 7.38
CA ALA A 121 -14.05 25.34 7.56
C ALA A 121 -15.39 25.26 8.31
N TYR A 122 -15.58 26.06 9.36
CA TYR A 122 -16.86 26.09 10.10
C TYR A 122 -18.02 26.57 9.22
N LYS A 123 -17.80 27.55 8.33
CA LYS A 123 -18.84 28.04 7.40
C LYS A 123 -19.23 27.03 6.31
N ALA A 124 -18.34 26.12 5.97
CA ALA A 124 -18.58 25.11 4.93
C ALA A 124 -19.54 24.01 5.39
N VAL A 125 -19.56 23.71 6.70
CA VAL A 125 -20.37 22.64 7.28
C VAL A 125 -21.70 23.21 7.77
N MET A 126 -22.81 22.62 7.33
CA MET A 126 -24.14 23.15 7.68
C MET A 126 -24.49 23.02 9.17
N LYS A 127 -24.02 21.93 9.81
CA LYS A 127 -24.20 21.67 11.24
C LYS A 127 -22.86 21.25 11.86
N PRO A 128 -21.97 22.22 12.17
CA PRO A 128 -20.69 21.94 12.80
C PRO A 128 -20.88 21.13 14.09
N LYS A 129 -19.96 20.19 14.34
CA LYS A 129 -19.98 19.32 15.52
C LYS A 129 -18.66 19.46 16.26
N GLU A 130 -18.74 19.80 17.55
CA GLU A 130 -17.57 19.75 18.43
C GLU A 130 -17.19 18.29 18.73
N GLY A 131 -15.91 18.07 19.03
CA GLY A 131 -15.28 16.75 19.09
C GLY A 131 -14.84 16.21 17.73
N THR A 132 -14.82 17.05 16.68
CA THR A 132 -14.34 16.68 15.34
C THR A 132 -13.06 17.43 14.95
N ILE A 133 -12.56 17.22 13.74
CA ILE A 133 -11.50 18.02 13.09
C ILE A 133 -11.66 19.53 13.31
N LEU A 134 -12.89 20.04 13.35
CA LEU A 134 -13.19 21.45 13.60
C LEU A 134 -12.75 21.91 14.99
N THR A 135 -12.93 21.08 16.00
CA THR A 135 -12.50 21.37 17.38
C THR A 135 -10.98 21.42 17.48
N VAL A 136 -10.28 20.49 16.83
CA VAL A 136 -8.81 20.48 16.80
C VAL A 136 -8.28 21.71 16.09
N ALA A 137 -8.82 22.04 14.91
CA ALA A 137 -8.44 23.24 14.16
C ALA A 137 -8.66 24.52 14.96
N ARG A 138 -9.82 24.66 15.61
CA ARG A 138 -10.14 25.80 16.48
C ARG A 138 -9.19 25.90 17.67
N GLY A 139 -8.93 24.79 18.37
CA GLY A 139 -8.01 24.78 19.50
C GLY A 139 -6.59 25.19 19.10
N MET A 140 -6.11 24.75 17.94
CA MET A 140 -4.81 25.18 17.42
C MET A 140 -4.80 26.66 17.03
N ALA A 141 -5.89 27.17 16.43
CA ALA A 141 -6.02 28.59 16.07
C ALA A 141 -6.01 29.51 17.30
N GLU A 142 -6.76 29.15 18.35
CA GLU A 142 -6.76 29.89 19.62
C GLU A 142 -5.35 29.86 20.26
N LYS A 143 -4.68 28.70 20.21
CA LYS A 143 -3.35 28.55 20.82
C LYS A 143 -2.26 29.35 20.09
N ILE A 144 -2.27 29.36 18.76
CA ILE A 144 -1.26 30.09 18.00
C ILE A 144 -1.40 31.61 18.16
N GLU A 145 -2.62 32.13 18.33
CA GLU A 145 -2.85 33.53 18.67
C GLU A 145 -2.21 33.90 20.02
N GLU A 146 -2.31 33.04 21.03
CA GLU A 146 -1.64 33.24 22.32
C GLU A 146 -0.11 33.20 22.18
N VAL A 147 0.41 32.19 21.49
CA VAL A 147 1.85 31.97 21.34
C VAL A 147 2.52 33.07 20.53
N ALA A 148 1.85 33.58 19.48
CA ALA A 148 2.37 34.64 18.61
C ALA A 148 2.56 35.99 19.31
N ILE A 149 2.01 36.20 20.51
CA ILE A 149 2.21 37.44 21.29
C ILE A 149 3.64 37.51 21.84
N ASP A 150 4.16 36.38 22.32
CA ASP A 150 5.41 36.33 23.08
C ASP A 150 6.52 35.50 22.41
N CYS A 151 6.23 34.82 21.30
CA CYS A 151 7.18 33.98 20.55
C CYS A 151 7.25 34.36 19.07
N ASP A 152 8.45 34.74 18.61
CA ASP A 152 8.77 35.06 17.21
C ASP A 152 9.46 33.90 16.46
N ASP A 153 9.78 32.79 17.15
CA ASP A 153 10.42 31.62 16.55
C ASP A 153 9.36 30.61 16.10
N LEU A 154 9.23 30.41 14.79
CA LEU A 154 8.27 29.49 14.19
C LEU A 154 8.53 28.03 14.62
N GLU A 155 9.78 27.64 14.85
CA GLU A 155 10.08 26.29 15.32
C GLU A 155 9.49 26.05 16.71
N GLU A 156 9.81 26.92 17.67
CA GLU A 156 9.33 26.79 19.04
C GLU A 156 7.82 27.02 19.14
N GLY A 157 7.30 28.03 18.45
CA GLY A 157 5.89 28.37 18.49
C GLY A 157 4.99 27.30 17.87
N LEU A 158 5.35 26.76 16.69
CA LEU A 158 4.56 25.70 16.06
C LEU A 158 4.62 24.39 16.85
N LYS A 159 5.74 24.11 17.52
CA LYS A 159 5.84 22.94 18.40
C LYS A 159 4.82 23.01 19.54
N GLU A 160 4.72 24.15 20.22
CA GLU A 160 3.76 24.34 21.30
C GLU A 160 2.31 24.22 20.81
N VAL A 161 2.02 24.76 19.63
CA VAL A 161 0.70 24.65 18.99
C VAL A 161 0.36 23.19 18.63
N LEU A 162 1.33 22.42 18.13
CA LEU A 162 1.15 21.00 17.82
C LEU A 162 0.91 20.15 19.09
N GLU A 163 1.67 20.40 20.16
CA GLU A 163 1.49 19.73 21.45
C GLU A 163 0.09 20.03 22.03
N TYR A 164 -0.39 21.27 21.90
CA TYR A 164 -1.75 21.62 22.29
C TYR A 164 -2.81 21.00 21.37
N GLY A 165 -2.55 20.91 20.07
CA GLY A 165 -3.41 20.21 19.11
C GLY A 165 -3.59 18.73 19.49
N ASP A 166 -2.51 18.04 19.85
CA ASP A 166 -2.56 16.66 20.36
C ASP A 166 -3.35 16.55 21.66
N TYR A 167 -3.20 17.53 22.57
CA TYR A 167 -4.04 17.60 23.76
C TYR A 167 -5.52 17.76 23.40
N VAL A 168 -5.89 18.71 22.55
CA VAL A 168 -7.30 18.92 22.13
C VAL A 168 -7.86 17.68 21.44
N LEU A 169 -7.08 17.03 20.59
CA LEU A 169 -7.44 15.76 19.95
C LEU A 169 -7.73 14.67 20.99
N SER A 170 -6.89 14.56 22.03
CA SER A 170 -7.11 13.60 23.12
C SER A 170 -8.41 13.84 23.90
N GLN A 171 -8.97 15.06 23.83
CA GLN A 171 -10.22 15.43 24.48
C GLN A 171 -11.46 15.20 23.60
N THR A 172 -11.32 14.90 22.31
CA THR A 172 -12.48 14.67 21.44
C THR A 172 -13.41 13.54 21.92
N PRO A 173 -12.93 12.44 22.56
CA PRO A 173 -13.81 11.43 23.14
C PRO A 173 -14.75 12.00 24.22
N GLU A 174 -14.31 12.99 25.00
CA GLU A 174 -15.15 13.60 26.04
C GLU A 174 -16.25 14.50 25.46
N LEU A 175 -16.12 14.92 24.19
CA LEU A 175 -17.06 15.79 23.50
C LEU A 175 -18.07 15.02 22.65
N LEU A 176 -17.69 13.83 22.14
CA LEU A 176 -18.56 12.97 21.34
C LEU A 176 -18.69 11.57 21.96
N PRO A 177 -19.90 11.19 22.45
CA PRO A 177 -20.12 9.90 23.09
C PRO A 177 -19.70 8.67 22.27
N VAL A 178 -19.87 8.73 20.94
CA VAL A 178 -19.51 7.62 20.04
C VAL A 178 -18.00 7.35 20.03
N LEU A 179 -17.17 8.40 20.08
CA LEU A 179 -15.72 8.28 20.15
C LEU A 179 -15.31 7.66 21.50
N LYS A 180 -15.93 8.09 22.60
CA LYS A 180 -15.70 7.53 23.94
C LYS A 180 -16.07 6.05 24.04
N GLN A 181 -17.19 5.66 23.42
CA GLN A 181 -17.64 4.26 23.41
C GLN A 181 -16.68 3.37 22.61
N ALA A 182 -16.17 3.86 21.48
CA ALA A 182 -15.20 3.14 20.66
C ALA A 182 -13.76 3.20 21.22
N GLY A 183 -13.48 4.09 22.18
CA GLY A 183 -12.16 4.25 22.78
C GLY A 183 -11.13 4.89 21.84
N VAL A 184 -11.58 5.64 20.83
CA VAL A 184 -10.75 6.26 19.79
C VAL A 184 -10.93 7.78 19.79
N VAL A 185 -9.92 8.51 19.29
CA VAL A 185 -10.01 9.95 19.02
C VAL A 185 -10.70 10.22 17.67
N ASP A 186 -10.93 11.49 17.34
CA ASP A 186 -11.54 11.85 16.06
C ASP A 186 -10.57 11.59 14.90
N SER A 187 -11.00 10.80 13.91
CA SER A 187 -10.19 10.42 12.74
C SER A 187 -9.80 11.64 11.88
N GLY A 188 -10.71 12.60 11.70
CA GLY A 188 -10.44 13.82 10.94
C GLY A 188 -9.42 14.72 11.66
N GLY A 189 -9.57 14.89 12.97
CA GLY A 189 -8.63 15.60 13.83
C GLY A 189 -7.25 14.94 13.82
N GLN A 190 -7.18 13.60 13.92
CA GLN A 190 -5.92 12.87 13.80
C GLN A 190 -5.27 13.07 12.43
N GLY A 191 -6.04 13.01 11.34
CA GLY A 191 -5.54 13.28 9.99
C GLY A 191 -4.97 14.69 9.85
N LEU A 192 -5.63 15.72 10.41
CA LEU A 192 -5.12 17.09 10.43
C LEU A 192 -3.79 17.18 11.19
N MET A 193 -3.69 16.55 12.36
CA MET A 193 -2.46 16.52 13.14
C MET A 193 -1.31 15.88 12.37
N GLU A 194 -1.54 14.76 11.68
CA GLU A 194 -0.48 14.13 10.89
C GLU A 194 -0.03 15.00 9.71
N VAL A 195 -0.93 15.72 9.03
CA VAL A 195 -0.53 16.69 8.01
C VAL A 195 0.37 17.77 8.60
N LEU A 196 -0.05 18.40 9.71
CA LEU A 196 0.68 19.52 10.31
C LEU A 196 2.02 19.08 10.93
N LYS A 197 2.08 17.90 11.54
CA LYS A 197 3.35 17.33 12.03
C LYS A 197 4.31 17.01 10.88
N GLY A 198 3.81 16.61 9.71
CA GLY A 198 4.64 16.42 8.51
C GLY A 198 5.23 17.73 8.01
N CYS A 199 4.41 18.79 7.94
CA CYS A 199 4.88 20.14 7.65
C CYS A 199 5.98 20.58 8.65
N TYR A 200 5.78 20.33 9.93
CA TYR A 200 6.72 20.70 10.99
C TYR A 200 8.02 19.91 10.94
N ASP A 201 7.98 18.59 10.71
CA ASP A 201 9.19 17.77 10.56
C ASP A 201 10.06 18.25 9.40
N CYS A 202 9.44 18.70 8.30
CA CYS A 202 10.14 19.35 7.18
C CYS A 202 10.80 20.67 7.60
N LEU A 203 10.08 21.53 8.34
CA LEU A 203 10.58 22.82 8.82
C LEU A 203 11.87 22.67 9.65
N ILE A 204 11.94 21.63 10.49
CA ILE A 204 13.09 21.37 11.37
C ILE A 204 14.14 20.42 10.76
N GLY A 205 13.97 20.02 9.49
CA GLY A 205 14.93 19.18 8.76
C GLY A 205 15.01 17.73 9.22
N LYS A 206 13.91 17.16 9.75
CA LYS A 206 13.82 15.75 10.16
C LYS A 206 13.36 14.79 9.05
N GLU A 207 13.33 15.21 7.80
CA GLU A 207 12.95 14.32 6.70
C GLU A 207 13.99 13.20 6.52
N SER A 208 13.49 11.96 6.45
CA SER A 208 14.22 10.84 5.85
C SER A 208 14.33 11.10 4.34
N ASP A 209 15.53 10.95 3.78
CA ASP A 209 15.77 10.87 2.33
C ASP A 209 15.10 9.59 1.77
N THR A 210 13.77 9.58 1.68
CA THR A 210 13.04 8.60 0.89
C THR A 210 12.41 9.36 -0.28
N ASP A 211 13.14 9.35 -1.40
CA ASP A 211 12.63 9.64 -2.75
C ASP A 211 11.54 8.61 -3.10
N VAL A 212 10.37 8.75 -2.49
CA VAL A 212 9.13 8.16 -3.01
C VAL A 212 8.60 9.17 -4.00
N THR A 213 8.92 8.96 -5.27
CA THR A 213 8.23 9.59 -6.40
C THR A 213 6.72 9.52 -6.14
N ILE A 214 6.01 10.63 -6.34
CA ILE A 214 4.55 10.65 -6.33
C ILE A 214 4.07 9.86 -7.56
N THR A 215 4.07 8.53 -7.45
CA THR A 215 3.47 7.60 -8.40
C THR A 215 2.29 6.94 -7.73
N ALA A 216 1.13 7.00 -8.39
CA ALA A 216 -0.07 6.32 -7.93
C ALA A 216 0.20 4.81 -7.84
N GLY A 217 0.03 4.24 -6.65
CA GLY A 217 0.14 2.82 -6.39
C GLY A 217 1.46 2.40 -5.73
N ALA A 218 1.48 2.37 -4.40
CA ALA A 218 2.39 1.54 -3.64
C ALA A 218 1.64 1.00 -2.41
N GLY A 219 1.77 -0.31 -2.19
CA GLY A 219 1.04 -1.07 -1.17
C GLY A 219 1.41 -0.69 0.27
N PRO A 220 0.61 -1.15 1.25
CA PRO A 220 0.72 -0.71 2.63
C PRO A 220 2.00 -1.25 3.30
N ALA A 221 2.71 -0.37 3.99
CA ALA A 221 3.71 -0.74 4.99
C ALA A 221 3.02 -1.11 6.31
N SER A 222 3.44 -2.22 6.91
CA SER A 222 2.94 -2.72 8.18
C SER A 222 3.35 -1.82 9.34
N VAL A 223 2.38 -1.39 10.15
CA VAL A 223 2.65 -0.87 11.50
C VAL A 223 1.64 -1.49 12.45
N SER A 224 2.17 -2.18 13.46
CA SER A 224 1.46 -2.84 14.55
C SER A 224 0.73 -1.82 15.44
N GLY A 225 -0.59 -1.72 15.27
CA GLY A 225 -1.52 -1.11 16.22
C GLY A 225 -2.37 -2.21 16.86
N SER A 226 -2.47 -2.20 18.19
CA SER A 226 -3.33 -3.12 18.95
C SER A 226 -4.79 -2.92 18.55
N GLY A 227 -5.32 -3.83 17.73
CA GLY A 227 -6.72 -3.84 17.32
C GLY A 227 -7.65 -3.89 18.53
N ALA A 228 -8.41 -2.82 18.75
CA ALA A 228 -9.53 -2.86 19.66
C ALA A 228 -10.57 -3.83 19.07
N SER A 229 -10.95 -4.84 19.85
CA SER A 229 -11.96 -5.83 19.50
C SER A 229 -13.27 -5.15 19.09
N SER A 230 -13.60 -5.21 17.80
CA SER A 230 -14.81 -4.67 17.16
C SER A 230 -16.10 -5.41 17.55
N GLU A 231 -16.11 -6.17 18.65
CA GLU A 231 -17.23 -7.07 18.98
C GLU A 231 -18.44 -6.37 19.63
N ASN A 232 -18.41 -5.05 19.87
CA ASN A 232 -19.52 -4.36 20.57
C ASN A 232 -19.88 -2.96 20.06
N ILE A 233 -19.51 -2.55 18.84
CA ILE A 233 -20.14 -1.37 18.23
C ILE A 233 -21.46 -1.83 17.62
N ASP A 234 -22.48 -1.88 18.48
CA ASP A 234 -23.89 -1.96 18.12
C ASP A 234 -24.11 -0.98 16.93
N THR A 235 -24.60 -1.52 15.82
CA THR A 235 -24.72 -0.86 14.51
C THR A 235 -24.98 0.63 14.68
N ALA A 236 -24.00 1.49 14.36
CA ALA A 236 -24.28 2.90 14.17
C ALA A 236 -25.36 2.97 13.08
N ASP A 237 -26.57 3.35 13.48
CA ASP A 237 -27.79 3.21 12.67
C ASP A 237 -27.64 4.08 11.40
N ILE A 238 -27.14 3.51 10.30
CA ILE A 238 -26.88 4.22 9.02
C ILE A 238 -28.22 4.65 8.43
N LYS A 239 -28.68 5.84 8.86
CA LYS A 239 -29.96 6.44 8.49
C LYS A 239 -30.05 6.74 6.98
N PHE A 240 -28.97 7.25 6.40
CA PHE A 240 -28.84 7.54 4.98
C PHE A 240 -27.74 6.67 4.39
N GLY A 241 -28.11 5.78 3.46
CA GLY A 241 -27.22 4.71 2.99
C GLY A 241 -26.19 5.11 1.95
N TYR A 242 -26.41 6.21 1.21
CA TYR A 242 -25.54 6.60 0.11
C TYR A 242 -24.77 7.88 0.41
N CYS A 243 -23.45 7.80 0.29
CA CYS A 243 -22.58 8.95 0.16
C CYS A 243 -22.66 9.46 -1.29
N THR A 244 -23.12 10.69 -1.51
CA THR A 244 -23.26 11.29 -2.83
C THR A 244 -22.38 12.52 -2.96
N GLU A 245 -21.46 12.49 -3.93
CA GLU A 245 -20.55 13.60 -4.23
C GLU A 245 -20.61 14.01 -5.69
N PHE A 246 -20.47 15.31 -5.95
CA PHE A 246 -20.29 15.83 -7.31
C PHE A 246 -19.76 17.26 -7.29
N ILE A 247 -19.24 17.71 -8.43
CA ILE A 247 -18.90 19.10 -8.69
C ILE A 247 -19.87 19.65 -9.73
N VAL A 248 -20.48 20.80 -9.45
CA VAL A 248 -21.24 21.59 -10.40
C VAL A 248 -20.32 22.61 -11.04
N MET A 249 -20.19 22.56 -12.37
CA MET A 249 -19.60 23.61 -13.20
C MET A 249 -20.69 24.65 -13.47
N LEU A 250 -20.58 25.82 -12.86
CA LEU A 250 -21.64 26.82 -12.84
C LEU A 250 -21.86 27.45 -14.23
N GLU A 251 -23.10 27.44 -14.68
CA GLU A 251 -23.54 28.12 -15.92
C GLU A 251 -24.40 29.36 -15.62
N LYS A 252 -24.75 29.55 -14.35
CA LYS A 252 -25.57 30.64 -13.81
C LYS A 252 -24.84 31.33 -12.67
N ALA A 253 -25.26 32.56 -12.37
CA ALA A 253 -24.76 33.27 -11.19
C ALA A 253 -25.05 32.46 -9.93
N PHE A 254 -24.02 32.29 -9.11
CA PHE A 254 -24.08 31.61 -7.82
C PHE A 254 -23.47 32.55 -6.77
N ASN A 255 -24.15 32.71 -5.64
CA ASN A 255 -23.77 33.62 -4.57
C ASN A 255 -24.11 33.00 -3.20
N GLU A 256 -23.80 33.71 -2.12
CA GLU A 256 -24.04 33.22 -0.75
C GLU A 256 -25.50 32.84 -0.48
N ASP A 257 -26.47 33.62 -0.99
CA ASP A 257 -27.90 33.31 -0.85
C ASP A 257 -28.25 32.00 -1.57
N THR A 258 -27.73 31.81 -2.78
CA THR A 258 -27.95 30.59 -3.58
C THR A 258 -27.29 29.38 -2.95
N GLU A 259 -26.09 29.54 -2.37
CA GLU A 259 -25.39 28.51 -1.61
C GLU A 259 -26.22 28.10 -0.39
N HIS A 260 -26.77 29.07 0.33
CA HIS A 260 -27.62 28.83 1.49
C HIS A 260 -28.90 28.06 1.11
N GLU A 261 -29.62 28.50 0.08
CA GLU A 261 -30.80 27.79 -0.43
C GLU A 261 -30.46 26.35 -0.87
N PHE A 262 -29.29 26.15 -1.48
CA PHE A 262 -28.87 24.81 -1.90
C PHE A 262 -28.55 23.92 -0.68
N LYS A 263 -27.87 24.45 0.34
CA LYS A 263 -27.62 23.76 1.61
C LYS A 263 -28.94 23.37 2.30
N GLU A 264 -29.92 24.28 2.37
CA GLU A 264 -31.25 24.00 2.94
C GLU A 264 -31.97 22.88 2.20
N TYR A 265 -31.92 22.88 0.86
CA TYR A 265 -32.46 21.79 0.08
C TYR A 265 -31.78 20.45 0.40
N LEU A 266 -30.45 20.40 0.44
CA LEU A 266 -29.70 19.19 0.75
C LEU A 266 -30.06 18.68 2.17
N ALA A 267 -30.27 19.59 3.12
CA ALA A 267 -30.70 19.25 4.49
C ALA A 267 -32.12 18.69 4.58
N SER A 268 -32.96 18.94 3.57
CA SER A 268 -34.29 18.34 3.49
C SER A 268 -34.27 16.88 3.03
N ILE A 269 -33.20 16.46 2.33
CA ILE A 269 -33.08 15.11 1.73
C ILE A 269 -32.02 14.22 2.39
N GLY A 270 -31.13 14.79 3.21
CA GLY A 270 -29.99 14.07 3.75
C GLY A 270 -29.36 14.70 4.99
N ASP A 271 -28.23 14.16 5.41
CA ASP A 271 -27.37 14.73 6.45
C ASP A 271 -25.89 14.77 6.02
N SER A 272 -25.02 15.15 6.98
CA SER A 272 -23.56 15.24 6.77
C SER A 272 -23.20 16.09 5.56
N ILE A 273 -23.84 17.26 5.43
CA ILE A 273 -23.80 18.08 4.23
C ILE A 273 -22.59 19.00 4.25
N VAL A 274 -21.86 18.96 3.13
CA VAL A 274 -20.90 19.98 2.75
C VAL A 274 -21.24 20.48 1.35
N CYS A 275 -21.40 21.79 1.22
CA CYS A 275 -21.63 22.45 -0.05
C CYS A 275 -20.74 23.69 -0.05
N VAL A 276 -19.79 23.74 -0.97
CA VAL A 276 -18.78 24.79 -1.02
C VAL A 276 -18.72 25.35 -2.43
N TRP A 277 -18.84 26.67 -2.51
CA TRP A 277 -18.65 27.44 -3.73
C TRP A 277 -17.26 28.11 -3.78
N LEU A 278 -16.59 27.96 -4.92
CA LEU A 278 -15.38 28.69 -5.28
C LEU A 278 -15.41 29.02 -6.77
N ASP A 279 -15.36 30.31 -7.10
CA ASP A 279 -15.34 30.82 -8.47
C ASP A 279 -16.49 30.26 -9.33
N ASP A 280 -16.17 29.42 -10.31
CA ASP A 280 -17.10 28.82 -11.26
C ASP A 280 -17.50 27.38 -10.90
N ILE A 281 -17.14 26.91 -9.70
CA ILE A 281 -17.46 25.54 -9.24
C ILE A 281 -18.16 25.49 -7.88
N VAL A 282 -19.02 24.48 -7.72
CA VAL A 282 -19.63 24.11 -6.43
C VAL A 282 -19.38 22.64 -6.16
N LYS A 283 -18.65 22.32 -5.09
CA LYS A 283 -18.45 20.94 -4.62
C LYS A 283 -19.53 20.59 -3.61
N VAL A 284 -20.20 19.47 -3.82
CA VAL A 284 -21.27 18.95 -2.96
C VAL A 284 -20.89 17.57 -2.43
N HIS A 285 -21.15 17.37 -1.14
CA HIS A 285 -21.14 16.09 -0.44
C HIS A 285 -22.40 16.01 0.43
N VAL A 286 -23.16 14.92 0.31
CA VAL A 286 -24.36 14.69 1.13
C VAL A 286 -24.58 13.19 1.34
N HIS A 287 -24.97 12.81 2.56
CA HIS A 287 -25.47 11.45 2.82
C HIS A 287 -26.99 11.45 2.61
N THR A 288 -27.49 10.68 1.65
CA THR A 288 -28.91 10.62 1.29
C THR A 288 -29.34 9.19 0.98
N ASN A 289 -30.65 8.93 1.00
CA ASN A 289 -31.20 7.66 0.48
C ASN A 289 -31.64 7.78 -0.98
N ASP A 290 -31.66 9.00 -1.53
CA ASP A 290 -31.99 9.28 -2.92
C ASP A 290 -30.96 10.25 -3.53
N PRO A 291 -29.81 9.71 -4.02
CA PRO A 291 -28.78 10.49 -4.70
C PRO A 291 -29.32 11.29 -5.89
N GLY A 292 -30.36 10.79 -6.55
CA GLY A 292 -30.96 11.39 -7.74
C GLY A 292 -31.50 12.80 -7.46
N LEU A 293 -32.10 13.03 -6.29
CA LEU A 293 -32.60 14.35 -5.89
C LEU A 293 -31.48 15.39 -5.76
N ALA A 294 -30.36 15.02 -5.13
CA ALA A 294 -29.21 15.90 -4.97
C ALA A 294 -28.60 16.28 -6.34
N ILE A 295 -28.41 15.28 -7.20
CA ILE A 295 -27.87 15.43 -8.56
C ILE A 295 -28.80 16.31 -9.42
N GLN A 296 -30.10 16.05 -9.38
CA GLN A 296 -31.08 16.82 -10.14
C GLN A 296 -31.12 18.29 -9.71
N LYS A 297 -30.99 18.57 -8.41
CA LYS A 297 -30.87 19.94 -7.92
C LYS A 297 -29.56 20.59 -8.39
N GLY A 298 -28.43 19.88 -8.34
CA GLY A 298 -27.15 20.36 -8.85
C GLY A 298 -27.21 20.79 -10.32
N LEU A 299 -27.86 19.98 -11.18
CA LEU A 299 -28.08 20.26 -12.60
C LEU A 299 -28.85 21.57 -12.86
N SER A 300 -29.59 22.08 -11.88
CA SER A 300 -30.30 23.36 -12.04
C SER A 300 -29.34 24.57 -12.07
N TYR A 301 -28.11 24.41 -11.59
CA TYR A 301 -27.09 25.46 -11.51
C TYR A 301 -26.01 25.35 -12.61
N GLY A 302 -25.80 24.16 -13.19
CA GLY A 302 -24.89 23.94 -14.31
C GLY A 302 -24.56 22.46 -14.56
N SER A 303 -23.54 22.20 -15.37
CA SER A 303 -23.13 20.82 -15.72
C SER A 303 -22.38 20.13 -14.58
N LEU A 304 -22.53 18.80 -14.47
CA LEU A 304 -21.91 18.03 -13.40
C LEU A 304 -20.63 17.33 -13.85
N THR A 305 -19.65 17.25 -12.97
CA THR A 305 -18.42 16.45 -13.14
C THR A 305 -18.03 15.78 -11.83
N SER A 306 -17.12 14.80 -11.90
CA SER A 306 -16.56 14.11 -10.74
C SER A 306 -17.62 13.51 -9.80
N MET A 307 -18.67 12.93 -10.40
CA MET A 307 -19.77 12.32 -9.68
C MET A 307 -19.34 11.00 -9.03
N LYS A 308 -19.72 10.78 -7.77
CA LYS A 308 -19.50 9.55 -7.00
C LYS A 308 -20.74 9.25 -6.18
N ILE A 309 -21.13 7.98 -6.13
CA ILE A 309 -22.21 7.48 -5.27
C ILE A 309 -21.71 6.17 -4.68
N ASP A 310 -21.52 6.12 -3.37
CA ASP A 310 -21.07 4.92 -2.67
C ASP A 310 -22.13 4.45 -1.67
N ASN A 311 -22.30 3.14 -1.58
CA ASN A 311 -23.21 2.51 -0.62
C ASN A 311 -22.44 2.21 0.67
N MET A 312 -22.56 3.09 1.66
CA MET A 312 -21.82 2.98 2.91
C MET A 312 -22.19 1.73 3.72
N ARG A 313 -23.36 1.11 3.47
CA ARG A 313 -23.75 -0.15 4.11
C ARG A 313 -22.98 -1.34 3.56
N GLU A 314 -22.73 -1.36 2.25
CA GLU A 314 -21.93 -2.42 1.61
C GLU A 314 -20.46 -2.29 1.96
N GLU A 315 -19.91 -1.06 1.91
CA GLU A 315 -18.52 -0.80 2.32
C GLU A 315 -18.25 -1.24 3.76
N HIS A 316 -19.19 -0.94 4.68
CA HIS A 316 -19.12 -1.41 6.05
C HIS A 316 -19.19 -2.95 6.13
N HIS A 317 -20.09 -3.60 5.38
CA HIS A 317 -20.24 -5.05 5.42
C HIS A 317 -19.01 -5.79 4.88
N GLU A 318 -18.43 -5.33 3.76
CA GLU A 318 -17.21 -5.90 3.19
C GLU A 318 -16.01 -5.78 4.14
N LYS A 319 -15.89 -4.65 4.85
CA LYS A 319 -14.84 -4.46 5.85
C LYS A 319 -15.00 -5.37 7.05
N VAL A 320 -16.20 -5.45 7.63
CA VAL A 320 -16.45 -6.34 8.77
C VAL A 320 -16.12 -7.80 8.42
N ILE A 321 -16.44 -8.25 7.20
CA ILE A 321 -16.08 -9.61 6.74
C ILE A 321 -14.55 -9.77 6.61
N LYS A 322 -13.86 -8.83 5.97
CA LYS A 322 -12.40 -8.88 5.79
C LYS A 322 -11.64 -8.80 7.12
N ASP A 323 -12.10 -7.97 8.04
CA ASP A 323 -11.47 -7.81 9.35
C ASP A 323 -11.73 -9.03 10.24
N ALA A 324 -12.93 -9.62 10.19
CA ALA A 324 -13.21 -10.89 10.87
C ALA A 324 -12.35 -12.05 10.33
N GLN A 325 -12.11 -12.10 9.01
CA GLN A 325 -11.22 -13.09 8.40
C GLN A 325 -9.75 -12.89 8.81
N LYS A 326 -9.28 -11.63 8.85
CA LYS A 326 -7.91 -11.30 9.30
C LYS A 326 -7.68 -11.61 10.77
N VAL A 327 -8.61 -11.24 11.65
CA VAL A 327 -8.48 -11.51 13.09
C VAL A 327 -8.50 -13.02 13.37
N ALA A 328 -9.35 -13.78 12.68
CA ALA A 328 -9.37 -15.23 12.80
C ALA A 328 -8.05 -15.87 12.32
N ALA A 329 -7.49 -15.40 11.20
CA ALA A 329 -6.21 -15.87 10.69
C ALA A 329 -5.04 -15.54 11.65
N MET A 330 -5.00 -14.33 12.20
CA MET A 330 -3.97 -13.91 13.17
C MET A 330 -4.06 -14.69 14.49
N GLN A 331 -5.27 -14.98 14.99
CA GLN A 331 -5.44 -15.79 16.20
C GLN A 331 -5.00 -17.25 15.97
N LEU A 332 -5.31 -17.81 14.80
CA LEU A 332 -4.84 -19.14 14.39
C LEU A 332 -3.30 -19.18 14.27
N GLU A 333 -2.67 -18.15 13.69
CA GLU A 333 -1.22 -18.04 13.59
C GLU A 333 -0.56 -17.91 14.96
N GLU A 334 -1.07 -17.07 15.88
CA GLU A 334 -0.51 -16.94 17.23
C GLU A 334 -0.59 -18.25 18.02
N GLU A 335 -1.70 -18.99 17.92
CA GLU A 335 -1.86 -20.29 18.58
C GLU A 335 -0.89 -21.33 17.99
N GLN A 336 -0.74 -21.36 16.66
CA GLN A 336 0.19 -22.25 15.97
C GLN A 336 1.64 -21.91 16.29
N GLU A 337 2.00 -20.63 16.40
CA GLU A 337 3.35 -20.19 16.71
C GLU A 337 3.72 -20.52 18.17
N LYS A 338 2.80 -20.31 19.13
CA LYS A 338 2.98 -20.74 20.52
C LYS A 338 3.14 -22.25 20.62
N ALA A 339 2.33 -23.02 19.89
CA ALA A 339 2.45 -24.48 19.84
C ALA A 339 3.77 -24.94 19.22
N ARG A 340 4.26 -24.26 18.17
CA ARG A 340 5.54 -24.57 17.51
C ARG A 340 6.74 -24.25 18.40
N LYS A 341 6.74 -23.09 19.09
CA LYS A 341 7.78 -22.69 20.05
C LYS A 341 7.81 -23.57 21.31
N ALA A 342 6.71 -24.26 21.64
CA ALA A 342 6.65 -25.21 22.76
C ALA A 342 7.23 -26.60 22.45
N GLN A 343 7.43 -26.95 21.17
CA GLN A 343 8.08 -28.20 20.78
C GLN A 343 9.61 -28.07 20.84
N PRO A 344 10.33 -29.17 21.13
CA PRO A 344 11.79 -29.17 21.05
C PRO A 344 12.25 -28.79 19.62
N ARG A 345 13.34 -28.02 19.54
CA ARG A 345 13.96 -27.68 18.25
C ARG A 345 14.29 -28.96 17.47
N LYS A 346 14.00 -28.96 16.18
CA LYS A 346 14.49 -29.99 15.26
C LYS A 346 16.00 -29.80 15.06
N GLU A 347 16.70 -30.88 14.74
CA GLU A 347 18.12 -30.79 14.38
C GLU A 347 18.32 -29.97 13.09
N ASN A 348 17.47 -30.20 12.09
CA ASN A 348 17.52 -29.56 10.77
C ASN A 348 16.13 -29.01 10.39
N GLY A 349 16.11 -27.86 9.74
CA GLY A 349 14.94 -27.26 9.13
C GLY A 349 15.25 -26.64 7.77
N PHE A 350 14.22 -26.38 6.98
CA PHE A 350 14.38 -26.01 5.57
C PHE A 350 13.48 -24.83 5.20
N ILE A 351 14.06 -23.88 4.47
CA ILE A 351 13.36 -22.72 3.91
C ILE A 351 13.58 -22.72 2.41
N SER A 352 12.51 -22.59 1.63
CA SER A 352 12.60 -22.51 0.17
C SER A 352 11.90 -21.27 -0.35
N VAL A 353 12.45 -20.64 -1.39
CA VAL A 353 11.75 -19.61 -2.14
C VAL A 353 11.09 -20.23 -3.36
N SER A 354 9.78 -20.00 -3.51
CA SER A 354 9.00 -20.62 -4.58
C SER A 354 7.80 -19.77 -4.94
N VAL A 355 7.25 -19.97 -6.13
CA VAL A 355 6.00 -19.36 -6.59
C VAL A 355 5.18 -20.38 -7.36
N GLY A 356 3.88 -20.48 -7.04
CA GLY A 356 2.96 -21.45 -7.60
C GLY A 356 2.50 -22.49 -6.57
N GLU A 357 1.21 -22.80 -6.56
CA GLU A 357 0.62 -23.72 -5.57
C GLU A 357 1.24 -25.12 -5.65
N GLY A 358 1.41 -25.65 -6.87
CA GLY A 358 2.00 -26.98 -7.08
C GLY A 358 3.48 -27.06 -6.69
N MET A 359 4.29 -26.04 -7.04
CA MET A 359 5.67 -25.93 -6.55
C MET A 359 5.73 -25.89 -5.02
N ASN A 360 4.81 -25.16 -4.39
CA ASN A 360 4.74 -25.06 -2.94
C ASN A 360 4.34 -26.39 -2.29
N GLU A 361 3.45 -27.16 -2.91
CA GLU A 361 3.09 -28.50 -2.47
C GLU A 361 4.28 -29.47 -2.57
N ILE A 362 5.06 -29.42 -3.65
CA ILE A 362 6.27 -30.24 -3.81
C ILE A 362 7.26 -29.96 -2.67
N PHE A 363 7.60 -28.69 -2.43
CA PHE A 363 8.52 -28.34 -1.34
C PHE A 363 7.99 -28.74 0.04
N LYS A 364 6.70 -28.53 0.32
CA LYS A 364 6.07 -29.01 1.56
C LYS A 364 6.14 -30.53 1.68
N GLY A 365 5.90 -31.26 0.59
CA GLY A 365 6.00 -32.71 0.51
C GLY A 365 7.42 -33.23 0.78
N LEU A 366 8.43 -32.47 0.37
CA LEU A 366 9.85 -32.74 0.65
C LEU A 366 10.30 -32.30 2.06
N GLY A 367 9.40 -31.74 2.86
CA GLY A 367 9.65 -31.39 4.26
C GLY A 367 10.16 -29.97 4.48
N VAL A 368 9.95 -29.05 3.54
CA VAL A 368 10.22 -27.61 3.75
C VAL A 368 9.33 -27.05 4.87
N ASP A 369 9.94 -26.46 5.89
CA ASP A 369 9.25 -25.91 7.06
C ASP A 369 8.62 -24.54 6.79
N TYR A 370 9.21 -23.76 5.90
CA TYR A 370 8.71 -22.44 5.53
C TYR A 370 8.98 -22.13 4.06
N ILE A 371 7.97 -21.64 3.35
CA ILE A 371 8.09 -21.20 1.96
C ILE A 371 7.92 -19.70 1.92
N ILE A 372 8.91 -19.01 1.38
CA ILE A 372 8.83 -17.59 1.09
C ILE A 372 8.34 -17.46 -0.35
N GLU A 373 7.24 -16.75 -0.57
CA GLU A 373 6.79 -16.46 -1.93
C GLU A 373 7.80 -15.56 -2.63
N GLY A 374 8.34 -16.02 -3.76
CA GLY A 374 9.32 -15.27 -4.53
C GLY A 374 9.68 -15.92 -5.86
N GLY A 375 10.15 -15.09 -6.79
CA GLY A 375 10.44 -15.48 -8.18
C GLY A 375 11.26 -14.42 -8.91
N GLN A 376 11.29 -14.45 -10.24
CA GLN A 376 12.13 -13.53 -11.03
C GLN A 376 11.74 -12.04 -10.87
N THR A 377 10.46 -11.75 -10.66
CA THR A 377 9.92 -10.39 -10.53
C THR A 377 9.65 -9.98 -9.09
N MET A 378 9.63 -10.92 -8.14
CA MET A 378 9.47 -10.68 -6.70
C MET A 378 10.63 -11.34 -5.95
N ASN A 379 11.69 -10.58 -5.71
CA ASN A 379 12.85 -11.05 -4.93
C ASN A 379 12.61 -10.68 -3.45
N PRO A 380 12.48 -11.65 -2.54
CA PRO A 380 12.37 -11.39 -1.11
C PRO A 380 13.60 -10.66 -0.57
N SER A 381 13.37 -9.83 0.44
CA SER A 381 14.38 -9.06 1.14
C SER A 381 15.10 -9.88 2.21
N THR A 382 16.18 -9.31 2.77
CA THR A 382 16.86 -9.87 3.94
C THR A 382 15.93 -9.98 5.16
N GLU A 383 14.97 -9.06 5.30
CA GLU A 383 13.97 -9.09 6.37
C GLU A 383 13.00 -10.27 6.22
N ASP A 384 12.55 -10.56 4.99
CA ASP A 384 11.70 -11.72 4.71
C ASP A 384 12.40 -13.03 5.08
N MET A 385 13.71 -13.12 4.82
CA MET A 385 14.55 -14.27 5.21
C MET A 385 14.67 -14.38 6.72
N LEU A 386 14.91 -13.27 7.43
CA LEU A 386 15.00 -13.26 8.90
C LEU A 386 13.67 -13.69 9.54
N ASN A 387 12.55 -13.21 9.01
CA ASN A 387 11.22 -13.63 9.45
C ASN A 387 11.02 -15.13 9.25
N ALA A 388 11.36 -15.68 8.08
CA ALA A 388 11.27 -17.11 7.82
C ALA A 388 12.19 -17.93 8.75
N ILE A 389 13.42 -17.47 9.00
CA ILE A 389 14.37 -18.08 9.94
C ILE A 389 13.80 -18.10 11.36
N GLU A 390 13.17 -17.02 11.81
CA GLU A 390 12.53 -16.96 13.13
C GLU A 390 11.42 -18.01 13.23
N HIS A 391 10.66 -18.19 12.15
CA HIS A 391 9.57 -19.16 12.09
C HIS A 391 10.07 -20.60 12.18
N VAL A 392 11.18 -20.96 11.56
CA VAL A 392 11.64 -22.36 11.58
C VAL A 392 12.26 -22.72 12.94
N ASN A 393 11.63 -23.64 13.69
CA ASN A 393 12.10 -24.09 15.00
C ASN A 393 13.13 -25.23 14.88
N ALA A 394 14.31 -24.93 14.33
CA ALA A 394 15.42 -25.87 14.17
C ALA A 394 16.76 -25.25 14.59
N ASP A 395 17.74 -26.11 14.92
CA ASP A 395 19.11 -25.69 15.27
C ASP A 395 19.95 -25.35 14.03
N THR A 396 19.83 -26.16 12.97
CA THR A 396 20.42 -25.87 11.64
C THR A 396 19.32 -25.60 10.63
N ILE A 397 19.41 -24.53 9.86
CA ILE A 397 18.43 -24.18 8.82
C ILE A 397 19.12 -24.06 7.47
N TYR A 398 18.63 -24.81 6.47
CA TYR A 398 19.06 -24.68 5.08
C TYR A 398 18.11 -23.79 4.30
N ILE A 399 18.65 -22.83 3.57
CA ILE A 399 17.88 -21.91 2.72
C ILE A 399 18.17 -22.21 1.25
N PHE A 400 17.12 -22.41 0.46
CA PHE A 400 17.17 -22.61 -1.00
C PHE A 400 16.59 -21.35 -1.70
N PRO A 401 17.45 -20.41 -2.15
CA PRO A 401 17.00 -19.15 -2.74
C PRO A 401 16.29 -19.32 -4.08
N ASN A 402 16.61 -20.38 -4.83
CA ASN A 402 16.02 -20.74 -6.14
C ASN A 402 15.98 -19.61 -7.18
N ASN A 403 16.81 -18.58 -6.97
CA ASN A 403 16.98 -17.41 -7.82
C ASN A 403 18.31 -16.74 -7.46
N LYS A 404 19.15 -16.52 -8.47
CA LYS A 404 20.46 -15.87 -8.33
C LYS A 404 20.41 -14.51 -7.61
N ASN A 405 19.32 -13.76 -7.76
CA ASN A 405 19.16 -12.42 -7.18
C ASN A 405 18.83 -12.47 -5.68
N ILE A 406 18.40 -13.62 -5.15
CA ILE A 406 17.98 -13.79 -3.76
C ILE A 406 19.13 -14.32 -2.89
N ILE A 407 20.14 -14.96 -3.50
CA ILE A 407 21.29 -15.56 -2.79
C ILE A 407 21.96 -14.56 -1.84
N LEU A 408 22.15 -13.31 -2.27
CA LEU A 408 22.80 -12.29 -1.44
C LEU A 408 21.96 -11.93 -0.20
N ALA A 409 20.63 -11.82 -0.35
CA ALA A 409 19.73 -11.54 0.78
C ALA A 409 19.74 -12.69 1.79
N ALA A 410 19.72 -13.95 1.31
CA ALA A 410 19.84 -15.13 2.16
C ALA A 410 21.20 -15.17 2.91
N GLN A 411 22.30 -14.83 2.25
CA GLN A 411 23.63 -14.75 2.88
C GLN A 411 23.74 -13.62 3.91
N GLN A 412 23.07 -12.49 3.67
CA GLN A 412 22.98 -11.42 4.65
C GLN A 412 22.20 -11.88 5.89
N ALA A 413 21.05 -12.55 5.71
CA ALA A 413 20.27 -13.10 6.82
C ALA A 413 21.06 -14.16 7.61
N GLN A 414 21.83 -15.01 6.92
CA GLN A 414 22.79 -15.93 7.54
C GLN A 414 23.78 -15.18 8.45
N SER A 415 24.36 -14.07 7.99
CA SER A 415 25.33 -13.29 8.79
C SER A 415 24.72 -12.55 9.99
N LEU A 416 23.41 -12.28 9.96
CA LEU A 416 22.68 -11.56 10.99
C LEU A 416 22.05 -12.48 12.05
N THR A 417 22.05 -13.80 11.82
CA THR A 417 21.47 -14.79 12.73
C THR A 417 22.56 -15.36 13.65
N GLU A 418 22.36 -15.24 14.96
CA GLU A 418 23.35 -15.68 15.96
C GLU A 418 22.93 -16.94 16.74
N ASP A 419 21.63 -17.25 16.82
CA ASP A 419 21.09 -18.31 17.70
C ASP A 419 20.80 -19.65 16.99
N LYS A 420 21.07 -19.73 15.68
CA LYS A 420 20.87 -20.89 14.80
C LYS A 420 21.98 -20.96 13.75
N GLU A 421 22.36 -22.17 13.32
CA GLU A 421 23.28 -22.35 12.20
C GLU A 421 22.51 -22.21 10.89
N ILE A 422 22.75 -21.13 10.14
CA ILE A 422 22.11 -20.91 8.84
C ILE A 422 23.08 -21.34 7.74
N ILE A 423 22.59 -22.13 6.78
CA ILE A 423 23.34 -22.60 5.61
C ILE A 423 22.57 -22.22 4.35
N VAL A 424 23.17 -21.38 3.51
CA VAL A 424 22.58 -21.04 2.20
C VAL A 424 23.10 -22.02 1.16
N ILE A 425 22.18 -22.81 0.57
CA ILE A 425 22.47 -23.64 -0.60
C ILE A 425 22.21 -22.77 -1.82
N PRO A 426 23.22 -22.40 -2.62
CA PRO A 426 23.10 -21.33 -3.62
C PRO A 426 22.36 -21.76 -4.91
N SER A 427 21.19 -22.38 -4.76
CA SER A 427 20.31 -22.76 -5.87
C SER A 427 19.83 -21.52 -6.62
N LYS A 428 19.86 -21.59 -7.95
CA LYS A 428 19.48 -20.48 -8.84
C LYS A 428 18.13 -20.68 -9.50
N THR A 429 17.62 -21.90 -9.48
CA THR A 429 16.32 -22.28 -10.03
C THR A 429 15.61 -23.24 -9.08
N VAL A 430 14.29 -23.35 -9.23
CA VAL A 430 13.47 -24.25 -8.40
C VAL A 430 13.87 -25.72 -8.53
N PRO A 431 14.11 -26.26 -9.75
CA PRO A 431 14.58 -27.65 -9.88
C PRO A 431 15.89 -27.91 -9.15
N GLN A 432 16.86 -27.00 -9.22
CA GLN A 432 18.10 -27.10 -8.42
C GLN A 432 17.82 -27.19 -6.91
N GLY A 433 16.86 -26.41 -6.41
CA GLY A 433 16.43 -26.48 -5.01
C GLY A 433 15.80 -27.82 -4.63
N ILE A 434 15.00 -28.40 -5.53
CA ILE A 434 14.38 -29.72 -5.36
C ILE A 434 15.47 -30.81 -5.30
N THR A 435 16.35 -30.87 -6.30
CA THR A 435 17.45 -31.85 -6.36
C THR A 435 18.40 -31.72 -5.16
N ALA A 436 18.71 -30.48 -4.76
CA ALA A 436 19.49 -30.22 -3.55
C ALA A 436 18.81 -30.83 -2.32
N LEU A 437 17.53 -30.55 -2.11
CA LEU A 437 16.80 -31.01 -0.93
C LEU A 437 16.64 -32.53 -0.88
N ILE A 438 16.38 -33.19 -2.03
CA ILE A 438 16.29 -34.66 -2.13
C ILE A 438 17.61 -35.32 -1.71
N ASN A 439 18.74 -34.65 -1.94
CA ASN A 439 20.07 -35.16 -1.62
C ASN A 439 20.53 -34.89 -0.17
N PHE A 440 19.69 -34.28 0.66
CA PHE A 440 19.94 -34.15 2.09
C PHE A 440 19.96 -35.52 2.79
N VAL A 441 20.92 -35.74 3.69
CA VAL A 441 21.01 -36.96 4.50
C VAL A 441 20.85 -36.63 5.99
N PRO A 442 19.78 -37.11 6.63
CA PRO A 442 19.63 -37.00 8.08
C PRO A 442 20.82 -37.59 8.84
N GLY A 443 21.33 -36.86 9.83
CA GLY A 443 22.43 -37.29 10.71
C GLY A 443 23.85 -37.10 10.12
N GLN A 444 23.99 -36.57 8.91
CA GLN A 444 25.29 -36.09 8.41
C GLN A 444 25.61 -34.68 8.92
N PRO A 445 26.90 -34.34 9.13
CA PRO A 445 27.31 -32.99 9.49
C PRO A 445 26.78 -31.94 8.52
N SER A 446 26.40 -30.78 9.05
CA SER A 446 25.73 -29.71 8.30
C SER A 446 26.50 -29.26 7.04
N GLN A 447 27.82 -29.13 7.17
CA GLN A 447 28.72 -28.75 6.07
C GLN A 447 28.91 -29.86 5.03
N GLU A 448 28.81 -31.13 5.42
CA GLU A 448 28.90 -32.26 4.48
C GLU A 448 27.61 -32.35 3.65
N ASN A 449 26.45 -32.17 4.31
CA ASN A 449 25.17 -32.01 3.65
C ASN A 449 25.19 -30.81 2.68
N ALA A 450 25.66 -29.64 3.13
CA ALA A 450 25.75 -28.44 2.30
C ALA A 450 26.58 -28.69 1.03
N LYS A 451 27.73 -29.35 1.18
CA LYS A 451 28.61 -29.70 0.07
C LYS A 451 27.92 -30.65 -0.90
N ARG A 452 27.35 -31.76 -0.40
CA ARG A 452 26.65 -32.73 -1.24
C ARG A 452 25.49 -32.08 -2.00
N MET A 453 24.61 -31.37 -1.31
CA MET A 453 23.48 -30.69 -1.95
C MET A 453 23.93 -29.71 -3.03
N THR A 454 25.04 -29.00 -2.79
CA THR A 454 25.63 -28.07 -3.77
C THR A 454 26.23 -28.79 -4.98
N GLU A 455 26.88 -29.94 -4.76
CA GLU A 455 27.45 -30.77 -5.83
C GLU A 455 26.34 -31.37 -6.70
N GLU A 456 25.33 -32.00 -6.09
CA GLU A 456 24.25 -32.66 -6.83
C GLU A 456 23.39 -31.67 -7.62
N MET A 457 23.02 -30.52 -7.02
CA MET A 457 22.25 -29.51 -7.76
C MET A 457 23.02 -28.90 -8.94
N SER A 458 24.35 -29.02 -8.97
CA SER A 458 25.16 -28.48 -10.07
C SER A 458 25.10 -29.33 -11.34
N ASN A 459 24.60 -30.56 -11.24
CA ASN A 459 24.33 -31.45 -12.38
C ASN A 459 23.02 -31.10 -13.08
N VAL A 460 22.12 -30.36 -12.41
CA VAL A 460 20.81 -29.98 -12.94
C VAL A 460 20.95 -28.86 -13.96
N LYS A 461 20.55 -29.15 -15.21
CA LYS A 461 20.36 -28.13 -16.24
C LYS A 461 18.91 -27.73 -16.28
N SER A 462 18.62 -26.45 -16.08
CA SER A 462 17.24 -25.98 -15.97
C SER A 462 16.85 -25.02 -17.09
N GLY A 463 15.56 -25.05 -17.42
CA GLY A 463 14.95 -24.22 -18.44
C GLY A 463 13.59 -23.69 -18.02
N GLN A 464 13.20 -22.53 -18.55
CA GLN A 464 11.92 -21.89 -18.29
C GLN A 464 11.31 -21.38 -19.60
N VAL A 465 10.00 -21.59 -19.80
CA VAL A 465 9.29 -21.20 -21.02
C VAL A 465 8.30 -20.09 -20.72
N THR A 466 8.41 -18.96 -21.41
CA THR A 466 7.54 -17.78 -21.24
C THR A 466 7.40 -17.01 -22.55
N TYR A 467 6.68 -15.89 -22.55
CA TYR A 467 6.46 -15.05 -23.73
C TYR A 467 7.26 -13.74 -23.65
N ALA A 468 7.55 -13.17 -24.82
CA ALA A 468 8.23 -11.89 -24.95
C ALA A 468 7.24 -10.72 -24.85
N VAL A 469 7.52 -9.76 -23.97
CA VAL A 469 6.67 -8.55 -23.79
C VAL A 469 7.06 -7.38 -24.69
N ARG A 470 8.12 -7.51 -25.49
CA ARG A 470 8.59 -6.48 -26.43
C ARG A 470 9.55 -7.08 -27.47
N ASP A 471 9.70 -6.37 -28.58
CA ASP A 471 10.73 -6.66 -29.58
C ASP A 471 12.14 -6.48 -29.00
N THR A 472 13.01 -7.47 -29.21
CA THR A 472 14.42 -7.40 -28.80
C THR A 472 15.31 -8.28 -29.66
N MET A 473 16.62 -8.07 -29.55
CA MET A 473 17.64 -8.92 -30.17
C MET A 473 18.64 -9.32 -29.08
N ILE A 474 18.70 -10.61 -28.79
CA ILE A 474 19.54 -11.19 -27.73
C ILE A 474 20.24 -12.41 -28.33
N ASP A 475 21.56 -12.51 -28.17
CA ASP A 475 22.38 -13.66 -28.64
C ASP A 475 22.11 -14.06 -30.10
N ASP A 476 22.08 -13.07 -31.00
CA ASP A 476 21.79 -13.20 -32.44
C ASP A 476 20.38 -13.72 -32.79
N LYS A 477 19.48 -13.86 -31.80
CA LYS A 477 18.07 -14.22 -32.00
C LYS A 477 17.21 -12.96 -32.03
N THR A 478 16.41 -12.83 -33.09
CA THR A 478 15.37 -11.79 -33.18
C THR A 478 14.12 -12.28 -32.48
N ILE A 479 13.72 -11.58 -31.42
CA ILE A 479 12.55 -11.90 -30.60
C ILE A 479 11.53 -10.78 -30.83
N LYS A 480 10.33 -11.14 -31.24
CA LYS A 480 9.21 -10.21 -31.34
C LYS A 480 8.32 -10.30 -30.12
N GLU A 481 7.63 -9.21 -29.80
CA GLU A 481 6.53 -9.22 -28.84
C GLU A 481 5.54 -10.35 -29.16
N GLY A 482 5.20 -11.14 -28.14
CA GLY A 482 4.34 -12.32 -28.24
C GLY A 482 5.05 -13.63 -28.62
N ASN A 483 6.34 -13.62 -29.00
CA ASN A 483 7.07 -14.87 -29.22
C ASN A 483 7.23 -15.66 -27.92
N ILE A 484 7.19 -16.99 -28.02
CA ILE A 484 7.54 -17.90 -26.94
C ILE A 484 9.06 -18.05 -26.89
N MET A 485 9.62 -18.04 -25.70
CA MET A 485 11.05 -18.15 -25.44
C MET A 485 11.32 -19.23 -24.41
N GLY A 486 12.29 -20.10 -24.71
CA GLY A 486 12.92 -20.98 -23.73
C GLY A 486 14.21 -20.36 -23.21
N ILE A 487 14.26 -20.12 -21.91
CA ILE A 487 15.39 -19.49 -21.21
C ILE A 487 16.09 -20.58 -20.40
N GLY A 488 17.35 -20.86 -20.70
CA GLY A 488 18.20 -21.74 -19.89
C GLY A 488 19.10 -20.96 -18.93
N ASP A 489 19.95 -21.68 -18.19
CA ASP A 489 20.81 -21.10 -17.15
C ASP A 489 21.76 -19.99 -17.64
N SER A 490 22.17 -20.04 -18.91
CA SER A 490 23.14 -19.11 -19.51
C SER A 490 22.57 -18.15 -20.55
N GLY A 491 21.25 -18.17 -20.82
CA GLY A 491 20.64 -17.30 -21.83
C GLY A 491 19.43 -17.93 -22.54
N ILE A 492 19.05 -17.36 -23.68
CA ILE A 492 17.88 -17.80 -24.45
C ILE A 492 18.28 -18.97 -25.35
N LEU A 493 17.68 -20.14 -25.14
CA LEU A 493 17.99 -21.39 -25.86
C LEU A 493 17.03 -21.64 -27.02
N SER A 494 15.75 -21.32 -26.89
CA SER A 494 14.76 -21.48 -27.97
C SER A 494 13.87 -20.25 -28.12
N VAL A 495 13.40 -19.98 -29.33
CA VAL A 495 12.43 -18.92 -29.66
C VAL A 495 11.48 -19.45 -30.72
N GLY A 496 10.18 -19.29 -30.51
CA GLY A 496 9.14 -19.77 -31.43
C GLY A 496 7.82 -19.04 -31.24
N GLU A 497 6.77 -19.54 -31.87
CA GLU A 497 5.40 -19.02 -31.75
C GLU A 497 4.46 -19.99 -31.01
N ASP A 498 4.83 -21.28 -30.97
CA ASP A 498 4.07 -22.34 -30.29
C ASP A 498 4.75 -22.75 -28.99
N ILE A 499 3.95 -22.95 -27.93
CA ILE A 499 4.46 -23.25 -26.59
C ILE A 499 5.12 -24.63 -26.57
N ALA A 500 4.44 -25.67 -27.03
CA ALA A 500 4.91 -27.05 -26.95
C ALA A 500 6.18 -27.26 -27.78
N GLU A 501 6.22 -26.76 -29.01
CA GLU A 501 7.40 -26.88 -29.88
C GLU A 501 8.60 -26.07 -29.36
N THR A 502 8.35 -24.91 -28.75
CA THR A 502 9.42 -24.12 -28.10
C THR A 502 9.96 -24.82 -26.85
N THR A 503 9.10 -25.49 -26.08
CA THR A 503 9.51 -26.31 -24.93
C THR A 503 10.33 -27.52 -25.36
N LYS A 504 9.91 -28.25 -26.40
CA LYS A 504 10.72 -29.36 -26.95
C LYS A 504 12.08 -28.87 -27.42
N SER A 505 12.13 -27.75 -28.14
CA SER A 505 13.39 -27.15 -28.59
C SER A 505 14.29 -26.69 -27.43
N LEU A 506 13.70 -26.30 -26.31
CA LEU A 506 14.43 -25.99 -25.08
C LEU A 506 15.03 -27.26 -24.48
N ILE A 507 14.23 -28.33 -24.34
CA ILE A 507 14.70 -29.63 -23.83
C ILE A 507 15.85 -30.14 -24.70
N ASP A 508 15.70 -30.12 -26.04
CA ASP A 508 16.76 -30.51 -26.98
C ASP A 508 18.09 -29.79 -26.74
N ALA A 509 18.04 -28.52 -26.34
CA ALA A 509 19.21 -27.70 -26.06
C ALA A 509 19.84 -27.96 -24.68
N LEU A 510 19.08 -28.56 -23.75
CA LEU A 510 19.55 -28.94 -22.41
C LEU A 510 20.15 -30.37 -22.38
N MET A 511 19.66 -31.26 -23.25
CA MET A 511 20.12 -32.65 -23.34
C MET A 511 21.63 -32.80 -23.57
N ASP A 512 22.20 -33.83 -22.94
CA ASP A 512 23.49 -34.43 -23.30
C ASP A 512 23.45 -35.96 -23.16
N ASP A 513 24.58 -36.61 -23.41
CA ASP A 513 24.70 -38.08 -23.45
C ASP A 513 24.57 -38.73 -22.06
N ASP A 514 24.65 -37.95 -20.98
CA ASP A 514 24.61 -38.42 -19.59
C ASP A 514 23.24 -38.19 -18.91
N ALA A 515 22.26 -37.62 -19.62
CA ALA A 515 20.94 -37.30 -19.07
C ALA A 515 20.09 -38.56 -18.85
N GLU A 516 19.58 -38.73 -17.63
CA GLU A 516 18.77 -39.89 -17.22
C GLU A 516 17.33 -39.50 -16.83
N LEU A 517 17.09 -38.24 -16.43
CA LEU A 517 15.78 -37.76 -15.96
C LEU A 517 15.42 -36.42 -16.59
N ILE A 518 14.16 -36.29 -17.04
CA ILE A 518 13.57 -35.03 -17.48
C ILE A 518 12.32 -34.75 -16.65
N SER A 519 12.38 -33.73 -15.79
CA SER A 519 11.22 -33.27 -15.04
C SER A 519 10.59 -32.06 -15.71
N ILE A 520 9.27 -32.12 -15.92
CA ILE A 520 8.45 -31.09 -16.55
C ILE A 520 7.43 -30.58 -15.53
N TYR A 521 7.47 -29.27 -15.28
CA TYR A 521 6.57 -28.59 -14.36
C TYR A 521 5.69 -27.59 -15.10
N TYR A 522 4.39 -27.86 -15.22
CA TYR A 522 3.49 -26.98 -15.99
C TYR A 522 2.88 -25.87 -15.12
N GLY A 523 2.71 -24.69 -15.72
CA GLY A 523 2.23 -23.47 -15.06
C GLY A 523 0.72 -23.34 -15.04
N ALA A 524 0.22 -22.27 -14.40
CA ALA A 524 -1.21 -22.05 -14.18
C ALA A 524 -2.02 -21.89 -15.50
N ASP A 525 -1.37 -21.43 -16.57
CA ASP A 525 -1.99 -21.19 -17.88
C ASP A 525 -1.91 -22.41 -18.83
N VAL A 526 -1.42 -23.55 -18.35
CA VAL A 526 -1.31 -24.79 -19.13
C VAL A 526 -2.29 -25.82 -18.59
N SER A 527 -3.09 -26.43 -19.46
CA SER A 527 -3.98 -27.51 -19.06
C SER A 527 -3.22 -28.81 -18.80
N GLU A 528 -3.72 -29.64 -17.88
CA GLU A 528 -3.13 -30.95 -17.58
C GLU A 528 -3.09 -31.85 -18.84
N GLU A 529 -4.09 -31.75 -19.72
CA GLU A 529 -4.13 -32.50 -20.99
C GLU A 529 -3.02 -32.07 -21.96
N ASP A 530 -2.79 -30.76 -22.10
CA ASP A 530 -1.70 -30.24 -22.95
C ASP A 530 -0.32 -30.60 -22.36
N ALA A 531 -0.20 -30.54 -21.04
CA ALA A 531 1.02 -30.93 -20.32
C ALA A 531 1.33 -32.42 -20.49
N GLN A 532 0.32 -33.29 -20.39
CA GLN A 532 0.47 -34.73 -20.64
C GLN A 532 0.83 -35.02 -22.09
N THR A 533 0.20 -34.34 -23.04
CA THR A 533 0.52 -34.48 -24.47
C THR A 533 1.98 -34.10 -24.76
N LEU A 534 2.49 -33.05 -24.12
CA LEU A 534 3.90 -32.68 -24.21
C LEU A 534 4.80 -33.76 -23.61
N ALA A 535 4.48 -34.25 -22.40
CA ALA A 535 5.26 -35.29 -21.73
C ALA A 535 5.36 -36.57 -22.56
N ASP A 536 4.24 -37.07 -23.10
CA ASP A 536 4.21 -38.25 -23.97
C ASP A 536 5.10 -38.07 -25.22
N ALA A 537 5.10 -36.87 -25.81
CA ALA A 537 5.93 -36.55 -26.96
C ALA A 537 7.43 -36.45 -26.63
N VAL A 538 7.77 -36.05 -25.39
CA VAL A 538 9.16 -36.05 -24.90
C VAL A 538 9.60 -37.49 -24.59
N GLU A 539 8.75 -38.31 -23.99
CA GLU A 539 9.00 -39.73 -23.70
C GLU A 539 9.25 -40.53 -24.99
N GLU A 540 8.45 -40.31 -26.04
CA GLU A 540 8.65 -40.97 -27.35
C GLU A 540 10.02 -40.60 -27.98
N LYS A 541 10.48 -39.36 -27.75
CA LYS A 541 11.73 -38.85 -28.32
C LYS A 541 12.96 -39.29 -27.53
N TYR A 542 12.84 -39.40 -26.21
CA TYR A 542 13.93 -39.75 -25.29
C TYR A 542 13.57 -41.01 -24.48
N PRO A 543 13.51 -42.19 -25.13
CA PRO A 543 13.05 -43.43 -24.50
C PRO A 543 14.02 -44.00 -23.45
N ASP A 544 15.24 -43.47 -23.40
CA ASP A 544 16.28 -43.85 -22.44
C ASP A 544 16.26 -42.96 -21.17
N CYS A 545 15.42 -41.92 -21.13
CA CYS A 545 15.24 -41.04 -19.97
C CYS A 545 13.89 -41.28 -19.30
N ASP A 546 13.86 -41.20 -17.96
CA ASP A 546 12.61 -41.16 -17.21
C ASP A 546 11.98 -39.77 -17.35
N ILE A 547 10.66 -39.71 -17.59
CA ILE A 547 9.92 -38.44 -17.71
C ILE A 547 9.00 -38.26 -16.50
N GLU A 548 9.21 -37.18 -15.75
CA GLU A 548 8.33 -36.80 -14.64
C GLU A 548 7.52 -35.56 -14.99
N LEU A 549 6.19 -35.68 -14.95
CA LEU A 549 5.29 -34.55 -15.12
C LEU A 549 4.67 -34.15 -13.79
N GLN A 550 4.76 -32.88 -13.42
CA GLN A 550 4.24 -32.34 -12.17
C GLN A 550 3.51 -31.02 -12.38
N SER A 551 2.46 -30.78 -11.60
CA SER A 551 1.80 -29.47 -11.54
C SER A 551 2.69 -28.49 -10.79
N GLY A 552 3.11 -27.41 -11.45
CA GLY A 552 3.88 -26.35 -10.82
C GLY A 552 3.03 -25.15 -10.42
N GLY A 553 2.06 -24.78 -11.25
CA GLY A 553 1.13 -23.68 -10.96
C GLY A 553 1.80 -22.30 -10.90
N GLN A 554 3.05 -22.16 -11.37
CA GLN A 554 3.69 -20.87 -11.47
C GLN A 554 2.95 -19.95 -12.46
N PRO A 555 2.82 -18.64 -12.17
CA PRO A 555 1.94 -17.74 -12.93
C PRO A 555 2.55 -17.16 -14.21
N ILE A 556 3.88 -17.17 -14.36
CA ILE A 556 4.57 -16.50 -15.48
C ILE A 556 5.11 -17.49 -16.52
N TYR A 557 5.51 -18.68 -16.09
CA TYR A 557 6.15 -19.67 -16.95
C TYR A 557 5.17 -20.77 -17.31
N TYR A 558 4.97 -20.99 -18.61
CA TYR A 558 4.16 -22.11 -19.11
C TYR A 558 4.76 -23.45 -18.66
N TYR A 559 6.08 -23.58 -18.75
CA TYR A 559 6.81 -24.75 -18.27
C TYR A 559 8.10 -24.33 -17.58
N ILE A 560 8.45 -25.04 -16.51
CA ILE A 560 9.82 -25.13 -15.99
C ILE A 560 10.27 -26.57 -16.25
N VAL A 561 11.50 -26.76 -16.72
CA VAL A 561 12.07 -28.07 -17.02
C VAL A 561 13.41 -28.24 -16.34
N SER A 562 13.73 -29.46 -15.91
CA SER A 562 15.09 -29.88 -15.59
C SER A 562 15.48 -31.10 -16.42
N VAL A 563 16.76 -31.16 -16.76
CA VAL A 563 17.44 -32.33 -17.31
C VAL A 563 18.61 -32.64 -16.38
N GLU A 564 18.64 -33.87 -15.87
CA GLU A 564 19.55 -34.34 -14.83
C GLU A 564 20.34 -35.57 -15.27
#